data_AF-A0A4Q4MPK1-F1
#
_entry.id   AF-A0A4Q4MPK1-F1
#
_cell.length_a   1.000
_cell.length_b   1.000
_cell.length_c   1.000
_cell.angle_alpha   90.00
_cell.angle_beta   90.00
_cell.angle_gamma   90.00
#
_symmetry.space_group_name_H-M   'P 1'
#
loop_
_entity.id
_entity.type
_entity.pdbx_description
1 polymer ?
#
loop_
_entity_poly.entity_id
_entity_poly.type
_entity_poly.pdbx_seq_one_letter_code
_entity_poly.pdbx_strand_id
1 'polypeptide(L)'
;MAKDQDYEAAVEKGTKLLQMLTKKTKTSIESAFKHTKELAQHGYYLETNQTSFEIECTARALRDLNVNHKMIYDGGENTIRGYFSQVSNPSAGVLVADTNLSPSHAAAFDDAGDKGYIDLPLLRHWSDVAFLQYLSSFHSPLVQPISLNYIFRIQIQSSETLLVLNKIIKMHGRSMYELWPGITFDIQSEEGKAILGTPHGSGVAWMLIQHSKALRERTI
;
A
#
# COMPACT_ATOMS: atom_id res chain seq x y z
N MET A 1 -28.51 11.94 -15.98
CA MET A 1 -27.32 11.89 -15.08
C MET A 1 -26.32 10.96 -15.73
N ALA A 2 -25.17 11.47 -16.18
CA ALA A 2 -24.11 10.61 -16.71
C ALA A 2 -23.62 9.69 -15.59
N LYS A 3 -23.55 8.38 -15.83
CA LYS A 3 -22.95 7.42 -14.89
C LYS A 3 -21.49 7.82 -14.68
N ASP A 4 -21.07 7.90 -13.43
CA ASP A 4 -19.72 8.30 -13.04
C ASP A 4 -18.80 7.09 -13.20
N GLN A 5 -18.29 6.89 -14.43
CA GLN A 5 -17.64 5.65 -14.86
C GLN A 5 -16.45 5.25 -13.97
N ASP A 6 -15.69 6.22 -13.45
CA ASP A 6 -14.50 5.96 -12.63
C ASP A 6 -14.86 5.39 -11.25
N TYR A 7 -15.90 5.92 -10.61
CA TYR A 7 -16.37 5.42 -9.31
C TYR A 7 -16.94 4.00 -9.45
N GLU A 8 -17.77 3.76 -10.46
CA GLU A 8 -18.34 2.43 -10.72
C GLU A 8 -17.26 1.39 -11.04
N ALA A 9 -16.25 1.77 -11.85
CA ALA A 9 -15.11 0.91 -12.14
C ALA A 9 -14.31 0.59 -10.87
N ALA A 10 -14.15 1.56 -9.96
CA ALA A 10 -13.53 1.33 -8.67
C ALA A 10 -14.36 0.37 -7.79
N VAL A 11 -15.68 0.54 -7.72
CA VAL A 11 -16.59 -0.38 -7.00
C VAL A 11 -16.49 -1.80 -7.55
N GLU A 12 -16.51 -1.96 -8.87
CA GLU A 12 -16.41 -3.28 -9.52
C GLU A 12 -15.08 -3.96 -9.20
N LYS A 13 -13.97 -3.23 -9.34
CA LYS A 13 -12.63 -3.72 -9.03
C LYS A 13 -12.50 -4.08 -7.55
N GLY A 14 -12.98 -3.22 -6.65
CA GLY A 14 -12.98 -3.47 -5.21
C GLY A 14 -13.82 -4.68 -4.83
N THR A 15 -14.97 -4.88 -5.47
CA THR A 15 -15.80 -6.07 -5.26
C THR A 15 -15.04 -7.35 -5.61
N LYS A 16 -14.32 -7.37 -6.74
CA LYS A 16 -13.48 -8.52 -7.13
C LYS A 16 -12.36 -8.77 -6.12
N LEU A 17 -11.66 -7.72 -5.69
CA LEU A 17 -10.60 -7.82 -4.68
C LEU A 17 -11.11 -8.32 -3.32
N LEU A 18 -12.26 -7.82 -2.87
CA LEU A 18 -12.89 -8.27 -1.63
C LEU A 18 -13.28 -9.75 -1.69
N GLN A 19 -13.78 -10.22 -2.83
CA GLN A 19 -14.05 -11.65 -3.04
C GLN A 19 -12.78 -12.48 -2.97
N MET A 20 -11.65 -11.98 -3.48
CA MET A 20 -10.36 -12.67 -3.40
C MET A 20 -9.81 -12.70 -1.96
N LEU A 21 -9.97 -11.61 -1.20
CA LEU A 21 -9.57 -11.54 0.21
C LEU A 21 -10.39 -12.49 1.09
N THR A 22 -11.68 -12.65 0.80
CA THR A 22 -12.62 -13.44 1.62
C THR A 22 -12.69 -14.92 1.23
N LYS A 23 -12.44 -15.25 -0.04
CA LYS A 23 -12.43 -16.64 -0.50
C LYS A 23 -11.01 -17.21 -0.39
N LYS A 24 -10.85 -18.34 0.31
CA LYS A 24 -9.66 -19.21 0.15
C LYS A 24 -9.70 -19.82 -1.26
N THR A 25 -9.27 -19.06 -2.27
CA THR A 25 -9.20 -19.57 -3.64
C THR A 25 -8.24 -20.77 -3.68
N LYS A 26 -8.69 -21.89 -4.25
CA LYS A 26 -7.91 -23.13 -4.36
C LYS A 26 -6.65 -22.99 -5.20
N THR A 27 -6.59 -21.97 -6.07
CA THR A 27 -5.42 -21.65 -6.89
C THR A 27 -4.59 -20.59 -6.16
N SER A 28 -3.36 -20.94 -5.84
CA SER A 28 -2.39 -20.07 -5.14
C SER A 28 -2.05 -18.84 -6.00
N ILE A 29 -2.53 -17.66 -5.60
CA ILE A 29 -2.16 -16.35 -6.20
C ILE A 29 -0.90 -15.79 -5.52
N GLU A 30 -0.10 -16.67 -4.94
CA GLU A 30 1.09 -16.30 -4.18
C GLU A 30 2.11 -15.60 -5.08
N SER A 31 2.74 -14.56 -4.53
CA SER A 31 3.82 -13.87 -5.22
C SER A 31 5.00 -14.80 -5.51
N ALA A 32 5.70 -14.52 -6.60
CA ALA A 32 7.00 -15.12 -6.87
C ALA A 32 8.08 -14.57 -5.92
N PHE A 33 7.89 -13.33 -5.43
CA PHE A 33 8.85 -12.62 -4.59
C PHE A 33 8.59 -12.91 -3.11
N LYS A 34 9.55 -13.49 -2.40
CA LYS A 34 9.40 -13.97 -1.01
C LYS A 34 10.59 -13.65 -0.11
N HIS A 35 11.69 -13.19 -0.69
CA HIS A 35 12.97 -13.02 -0.01
C HIS A 35 13.47 -11.59 -0.17
N THR A 36 13.90 -10.99 0.94
CA THR A 36 14.37 -9.59 0.98
C THR A 36 15.51 -9.30 0.00
N LYS A 37 16.34 -10.29 -0.33
CA LYS A 37 17.41 -10.16 -1.37
C LYS A 37 16.88 -9.75 -2.75
N GLU A 38 15.61 -10.03 -3.04
CA GLU A 38 14.98 -9.70 -4.32
C GLU A 38 14.80 -8.20 -4.51
N LEU A 39 14.75 -7.41 -3.42
CA LEU A 39 14.80 -5.95 -3.48
C LEU A 39 16.06 -5.49 -4.22
N ALA A 40 17.24 -5.87 -3.71
CA ALA A 40 18.52 -5.49 -4.31
C ALA A 40 18.69 -6.05 -5.74
N GLN A 41 18.21 -7.28 -6.00
CA GLN A 41 18.24 -7.87 -7.34
C GLN A 41 17.42 -7.09 -8.38
N HIS A 42 16.43 -6.32 -7.94
CA HIS A 42 15.58 -5.49 -8.79
C HIS A 42 15.84 -3.98 -8.58
N GLY A 43 17.01 -3.63 -8.05
CA GLY A 43 17.47 -2.26 -7.96
C GLY A 43 16.92 -1.45 -6.79
N TYR A 44 16.29 -2.08 -5.79
CA TYR A 44 15.89 -1.42 -4.54
C TYR A 44 16.98 -1.52 -3.50
N TYR A 45 17.49 -0.37 -3.07
CA TYR A 45 18.55 -0.28 -2.06
C TYR A 45 18.00 0.30 -0.77
N LEU A 46 18.28 -0.37 0.34
CA LEU A 46 17.94 0.12 1.68
C LEU A 46 18.79 1.36 1.98
N GLU A 47 18.17 2.48 2.35
CA GLU A 47 18.93 3.58 2.95
C GLU A 47 19.40 3.14 4.34
N THR A 48 20.71 3.14 4.55
CA THR A 48 21.39 2.47 5.67
C THR A 48 21.17 3.09 7.04
N ASN A 49 20.28 4.08 7.17
CA ASN A 49 19.96 4.73 8.43
C ASN A 49 18.66 4.15 8.99
N GLN A 50 18.77 3.01 9.71
CA GLN A 50 17.72 2.53 10.60
C GLN A 50 17.62 3.47 11.81
N THR A 51 17.05 4.65 11.61
CA THR A 51 16.75 5.59 12.67
C THR A 51 15.30 5.44 13.07
N SER A 52 15.05 5.38 14.37
CA SER A 52 13.69 5.42 14.88
C SER A 52 13.20 6.85 14.99
N PHE A 53 12.01 7.13 14.48
CA PHE A 53 11.36 8.43 14.59
C PHE A 53 9.85 8.29 14.68
N GLU A 54 9.19 9.41 14.95
CA GLU A 54 7.73 9.51 14.95
C GLU A 54 7.27 10.19 13.66
N ILE A 55 6.18 9.70 13.08
CA ILE A 55 5.54 10.33 11.93
C ILE A 55 4.33 11.09 12.44
N GLU A 56 4.47 12.41 12.56
CA GLU A 56 3.50 13.26 13.25
C GLU A 56 2.07 13.07 12.71
N CYS A 57 1.91 12.91 11.40
CA CYS A 57 0.60 12.77 10.77
C CYS A 57 -0.15 11.47 11.12
N THR A 58 0.56 10.40 11.53
CA THR A 58 -0.04 9.11 11.93
C THR A 58 0.12 8.82 13.43
N ALA A 59 0.98 9.55 14.13
CA ALA A 59 1.29 9.30 15.54
C ALA A 59 0.05 9.42 16.44
N ARG A 60 -0.82 10.42 16.18
CA ARG A 60 -2.10 10.54 16.89
C ARG A 60 -2.99 9.32 16.68
N ALA A 61 -3.14 8.87 15.42
CA ALA A 61 -3.99 7.72 15.09
C ALA A 61 -3.52 6.45 15.79
N LEU A 62 -2.20 6.21 15.81
CA LEU A 62 -1.62 5.04 16.46
C LEU A 62 -1.77 5.08 17.97
N ARG A 63 -1.60 6.25 18.60
CA ARG A 63 -1.84 6.42 20.04
C ARG A 63 -3.30 6.16 20.41
N ASP A 64 -4.25 6.68 19.62
CA ASP A 64 -5.68 6.44 19.83
C ASP A 64 -6.05 4.95 19.70
N LEU A 65 -5.30 4.20 18.86
CA LEU A 65 -5.42 2.74 18.71
C LEU A 65 -4.64 1.95 19.78
N ASN A 66 -3.98 2.62 20.73
CA ASN A 66 -3.07 2.02 21.72
C ASN A 66 -1.92 1.20 21.09
N VAL A 67 -1.38 1.72 19.97
CA VAL A 67 -0.29 1.12 19.19
C VAL A 67 0.96 1.98 19.35
N ASN A 68 2.12 1.34 19.54
CA ASN A 68 3.40 2.05 19.59
C ASN A 68 3.66 2.78 18.26
N HIS A 69 3.78 4.11 18.32
CA HIS A 69 3.90 4.98 17.16
C HIS A 69 5.34 5.26 16.70
N LYS A 70 6.34 4.67 17.36
CA LYS A 70 7.75 4.75 16.92
C LYS A 70 7.97 3.85 15.71
N MET A 71 8.45 4.44 14.63
CA MET A 71 8.68 3.77 13.35
C MET A 71 10.16 3.50 13.12
N ILE A 72 10.44 2.54 12.24
CA ILE A 72 11.72 2.28 11.61
C ILE A 72 11.57 2.64 10.14
N TYR A 73 12.54 3.37 9.59
CA TYR A 73 12.61 3.59 8.15
C TYR A 73 13.20 2.38 7.45
N ASP A 74 12.39 1.76 6.59
CA ASP A 74 12.72 0.62 5.74
C ASP A 74 12.63 0.99 4.25
N GLY A 75 12.78 2.29 3.95
CA GLY A 75 12.68 2.87 2.61
C GLY A 75 13.67 2.28 1.61
N GLY A 76 13.31 2.41 0.33
CA GLY A 76 14.10 1.89 -0.77
C GLY A 76 14.10 2.82 -1.98
N GLU A 77 15.29 3.14 -2.47
CA GLU A 77 15.46 3.87 -3.74
C GLU A 77 15.59 2.88 -4.90
N ASN A 78 14.90 3.14 -6.02
CA ASN A 78 15.10 2.37 -7.24
C ASN A 78 16.07 3.08 -8.20
N THR A 79 17.03 2.33 -8.75
CA THR A 79 17.93 2.81 -9.81
C THR A 79 17.23 3.32 -11.08
N ILE A 80 15.97 2.96 -11.31
CA ILE A 80 15.17 3.42 -12.46
C ILE A 80 14.33 4.68 -12.16
N ARG A 81 14.69 5.47 -11.12
CA ARG A 81 14.03 6.73 -10.71
C ARG A 81 12.62 6.60 -10.08
N GLY A 82 12.08 5.39 -9.98
CA GLY A 82 10.93 5.10 -9.11
C GLY A 82 11.35 5.03 -7.64
N TYR A 83 10.44 5.29 -6.71
CA TYR A 83 10.76 5.19 -5.28
C TYR A 83 9.52 4.76 -4.48
N PHE A 84 9.67 3.61 -3.81
CA PHE A 84 8.72 3.13 -2.81
C PHE A 84 9.41 3.22 -1.46
N SER A 85 8.95 4.14 -0.63
CA SER A 85 9.43 4.28 0.74
C SER A 85 8.33 3.89 1.71
N GLN A 86 8.65 2.93 2.56
CA GLN A 86 7.82 2.58 3.70
C GLN A 86 8.53 2.99 4.98
N VAL A 87 7.74 3.01 6.04
CA VAL A 87 8.15 3.12 7.42
C VAL A 87 7.28 2.15 8.21
N SER A 88 7.89 1.40 9.11
CA SER A 88 7.22 0.28 9.74
C SER A 88 7.49 0.21 11.25
N ASN A 89 6.53 -0.36 11.97
CA ASN A 89 6.74 -0.87 13.30
C ASN A 89 6.40 -2.37 13.29
N PRO A 90 7.37 -3.26 12.96
CA PRO A 90 7.12 -4.69 12.85
C PRO A 90 6.61 -5.30 14.17
N SER A 91 7.10 -4.81 15.30
CA SER A 91 6.67 -5.29 16.62
C SER A 91 5.19 -4.98 16.91
N ALA A 92 4.67 -3.89 16.36
CA ALA A 92 3.29 -3.45 16.51
C ALA A 92 2.38 -3.86 15.33
N GLY A 93 2.95 -4.49 14.29
CA GLY A 93 2.23 -4.84 13.08
C GLY A 93 1.82 -3.64 12.23
N VAL A 94 2.61 -2.58 12.19
CA VAL A 94 2.28 -1.35 11.44
C VAL A 94 3.17 -1.21 10.23
N LEU A 95 2.57 -0.87 9.10
CA LEU A 95 3.24 -0.41 7.89
C LEU A 95 2.61 0.92 7.44
N VAL A 96 3.42 1.88 7.08
CA VAL A 96 2.97 3.16 6.54
C VAL A 96 3.64 3.36 5.19
N ALA A 97 2.83 3.53 4.15
CA ALA A 97 3.31 3.88 2.83
C ALA A 97 3.48 5.39 2.76
N ASP A 98 4.72 5.81 2.94
CA ASP A 98 5.12 7.22 2.95
C ASP A 98 5.18 7.75 1.53
N THR A 99 6.08 7.18 0.72
CA THR A 99 6.28 7.64 -0.66
C THR A 99 6.01 6.53 -1.66
N ASN A 100 5.19 6.82 -2.69
CA ASN A 100 4.72 5.84 -3.66
C ASN A 100 4.83 6.32 -5.11
N LEU A 101 6.07 6.52 -5.61
CA LEU A 101 6.29 6.73 -7.05
C LEU A 101 6.58 5.40 -7.73
N SER A 102 5.59 4.87 -8.46
CA SER A 102 5.82 3.62 -9.21
C SER A 102 6.82 3.84 -10.35
N PRO A 103 7.61 2.81 -10.71
CA PRO A 103 8.48 2.85 -11.89
C PRO A 103 7.77 3.28 -13.17
N SER A 104 6.53 2.84 -13.36
CA SER A 104 5.73 3.22 -14.53
C SER A 104 5.37 4.71 -14.55
N HIS A 105 5.13 5.31 -13.37
CA HIS A 105 4.82 6.73 -13.28
C HIS A 105 6.09 7.57 -13.44
N ALA A 106 7.20 7.15 -12.84
CA ALA A 106 8.51 7.76 -13.04
C ALA A 106 8.90 7.78 -14.53
N ALA A 107 8.75 6.64 -15.21
CA ALA A 107 9.04 6.51 -16.64
C ALA A 107 8.25 7.48 -17.52
N ALA A 108 7.01 7.81 -17.16
CA ALA A 108 6.18 8.77 -17.91
C ALA A 108 6.70 10.22 -17.83
N PHE A 109 7.51 10.58 -16.83
CA PHE A 109 8.14 11.90 -16.73
C PHE A 109 9.46 12.01 -17.50
N ASP A 110 10.12 10.88 -17.78
CA ASP A 110 11.41 10.83 -18.49
C ASP A 110 11.26 10.90 -20.02
N ASP A 111 10.05 10.72 -20.55
CA ASP A 111 9.71 10.76 -21.99
C ASP A 111 9.85 12.15 -22.65
N ALA A 112 10.41 13.13 -21.93
CA ALA A 112 10.67 14.48 -22.42
C ALA A 112 12.00 14.63 -23.21
N GLY A 113 12.83 13.57 -23.33
CA GLY A 113 14.19 13.74 -23.88
C GLY A 113 14.75 12.63 -24.76
N ASP A 114 14.55 11.35 -24.43
CA ASP A 114 15.19 10.26 -25.18
C ASP A 114 14.28 9.04 -25.24
N LYS A 115 13.91 8.63 -26.46
CA LYS A 115 13.02 7.48 -26.73
C LYS A 115 13.74 6.16 -26.47
N GLY A 116 13.92 5.81 -25.20
CA GLY A 116 14.23 4.46 -24.76
C GLY A 116 13.03 3.89 -24.03
N TYR A 117 12.51 2.74 -24.48
CA TYR A 117 11.60 1.96 -23.65
C TYR A 117 12.28 1.73 -22.29
N ILE A 118 11.74 2.29 -21.22
CA ILE A 118 12.20 1.97 -19.87
C ILE A 118 11.69 0.57 -19.58
N ASP A 119 12.59 -0.42 -19.61
CA ASP A 119 12.30 -1.77 -19.17
C ASP A 119 11.95 -1.73 -17.67
N LEU A 120 10.65 -1.82 -17.38
CA LEU A 120 10.16 -1.85 -16.01
C LEU A 120 10.60 -3.16 -15.34
N PRO A 121 11.16 -3.12 -14.12
CA PRO A 121 11.58 -4.32 -13.41
C PRO A 121 10.37 -5.22 -13.17
N LEU A 122 10.61 -6.52 -13.02
CA LEU A 122 9.56 -7.46 -12.65
C LEU A 122 8.96 -7.10 -11.29
N LEU A 123 9.82 -6.75 -10.32
CA LEU A 123 9.42 -6.21 -9.03
C LEU A 123 9.10 -4.70 -9.14
N ARG A 124 7.88 -4.37 -9.54
CA ARG A 124 7.43 -2.97 -9.75
C ARG A 124 6.11 -2.63 -9.05
N HIS A 125 5.43 -3.64 -8.50
CA HIS A 125 4.16 -3.44 -7.81
C HIS A 125 4.42 -3.15 -6.34
N TRP A 126 3.73 -2.13 -5.82
CA TRP A 126 3.83 -1.73 -4.41
C TRP A 126 3.58 -2.90 -3.47
N SER A 127 2.65 -3.81 -3.80
CA SER A 127 2.30 -4.97 -2.96
C SER A 127 3.50 -5.84 -2.61
N ASP A 128 4.34 -6.16 -3.59
CA ASP A 128 5.53 -6.99 -3.39
C ASP A 128 6.67 -6.19 -2.75
N VAL A 129 6.92 -4.97 -3.22
CA VAL A 129 8.01 -4.12 -2.70
C VAL A 129 7.79 -3.80 -1.22
N ALA A 130 6.57 -3.35 -0.88
CA ALA A 130 6.22 -3.02 0.50
C ALA A 130 6.24 -4.26 1.42
N PHE A 131 5.83 -5.43 0.92
CA PHE A 131 5.96 -6.68 1.69
C PHE A 131 7.42 -7.03 1.95
N LEU A 132 8.29 -6.96 0.96
CA LEU A 132 9.70 -7.29 1.12
C LEU A 132 10.43 -6.27 2.02
N GLN A 133 10.09 -4.99 1.94
CA GLN A 133 10.60 -3.96 2.86
C GLN A 133 10.10 -4.21 4.29
N TYR A 134 8.83 -4.54 4.45
CA TYR A 134 8.29 -4.91 5.75
C TYR A 134 9.00 -6.15 6.31
N LEU A 135 9.28 -7.15 5.48
CA LEU A 135 10.01 -8.35 5.85
C LEU A 135 11.47 -8.05 6.28
N SER A 136 12.11 -7.06 5.66
CA SER A 136 13.49 -6.68 6.00
C SER A 136 13.60 -5.92 7.33
N SER A 137 12.49 -5.38 7.84
CA SER A 137 12.44 -4.69 9.14
C SER A 137 12.51 -5.64 10.36
N PHE A 138 12.36 -6.94 10.17
CA PHE A 138 12.42 -7.93 11.25
C PHE A 138 13.85 -8.37 11.57
N HIS A 139 14.16 -8.48 12.86
CA HIS A 139 15.42 -9.06 13.33
C HIS A 139 15.39 -10.59 13.21
N SER A 140 16.54 -11.21 12.89
CA SER A 140 16.66 -12.67 12.78
C SER A 140 16.69 -13.34 14.17
N PRO A 141 16.02 -14.50 14.37
CA PRO A 141 15.26 -15.26 13.38
C PRO A 141 13.81 -14.77 13.22
N LEU A 142 13.33 -14.75 11.98
CA LEU A 142 11.95 -14.41 11.65
C LEU A 142 10.99 -15.53 12.08
N VAL A 143 10.02 -15.22 12.94
CA VAL A 143 8.94 -16.14 13.30
C VAL A 143 7.71 -15.84 12.43
N GLN A 144 7.36 -16.76 11.54
CA GLN A 144 6.15 -16.68 10.72
C GLN A 144 4.96 -17.40 11.39
N PRO A 145 3.71 -16.96 11.15
CA PRO A 145 3.34 -15.84 10.29
C PRO A 145 3.59 -14.47 10.96
N ILE A 146 4.06 -13.50 10.18
CA ILE A 146 4.31 -12.14 10.69
C ILE A 146 2.99 -11.40 10.88
N SER A 147 2.94 -10.58 11.93
CA SER A 147 1.73 -9.81 12.25
C SER A 147 1.73 -8.52 11.44
N LEU A 148 0.69 -8.30 10.64
CA LEU A 148 0.39 -7.03 10.00
C LEU A 148 -1.04 -6.64 10.36
N ASN A 149 -1.18 -5.54 11.09
CA ASN A 149 -2.40 -5.12 11.76
C ASN A 149 -2.95 -3.84 11.14
N TYR A 150 -2.07 -2.92 10.76
CA TYR A 150 -2.44 -1.60 10.23
C TYR A 150 -1.57 -1.23 9.04
N ILE A 151 -2.21 -0.78 7.98
CA ILE A 151 -1.54 -0.17 6.82
C ILE A 151 -2.08 1.24 6.66
N PHE A 152 -1.22 2.23 6.74
CA PHE A 152 -1.56 3.62 6.47
C PHE A 152 -1.07 4.02 5.08
N ARG A 153 -1.92 4.68 4.30
CA ARG A 153 -1.52 5.36 3.06
C ARG A 153 -1.58 6.86 3.33
N ILE A 154 -0.43 7.51 3.38
CA ILE A 154 -0.35 8.96 3.63
C ILE A 154 0.00 9.71 2.35
N GLN A 155 -0.15 11.03 2.39
CA GLN A 155 0.22 11.94 1.28
C GLN A 155 -0.33 11.51 -0.09
N ILE A 156 -1.60 11.07 -0.12
CA ILE A 156 -2.24 10.58 -1.35
C ILE A 156 -2.35 11.73 -2.37
N GLN A 157 -1.61 11.62 -3.48
CA GLN A 157 -1.59 12.61 -4.57
C GLN A 157 -2.14 12.07 -5.89
N SER A 158 -2.37 10.75 -6.00
CA SER A 158 -2.90 10.13 -7.23
C SER A 158 -4.26 10.71 -7.59
N SER A 159 -4.37 11.30 -8.78
CA SER A 159 -5.61 11.87 -9.31
C SER A 159 -6.74 10.83 -9.35
N GLU A 160 -6.47 9.62 -9.83
CA GLU A 160 -7.42 8.50 -9.86
C GLU A 160 -7.97 8.17 -8.46
N THR A 161 -7.11 8.16 -7.44
CA THR A 161 -7.54 7.89 -6.07
C THR A 161 -8.34 9.07 -5.50
N LEU A 162 -7.86 10.29 -5.71
CA LEU A 162 -8.52 11.51 -5.24
C LEU A 162 -9.88 11.72 -5.90
N LEU A 163 -10.09 11.32 -7.17
CA LEU A 163 -11.39 11.38 -7.84
C LEU A 163 -12.44 10.54 -7.10
N VAL A 164 -12.11 9.28 -6.79
CA VAL A 164 -12.98 8.37 -6.03
C VAL A 164 -13.23 8.90 -4.62
N LEU A 165 -12.19 9.31 -3.90
CA LEU A 165 -12.33 9.82 -2.53
C LEU A 165 -13.16 11.12 -2.48
N ASN A 166 -12.91 12.08 -3.37
CA ASN A 166 -13.68 13.31 -3.44
C ASN A 166 -15.15 13.05 -3.79
N LYS A 167 -15.43 12.05 -4.63
CA LYS A 167 -16.80 11.63 -4.94
C LYS A 167 -17.51 11.12 -3.68
N ILE A 168 -16.88 10.21 -2.94
CA ILE A 168 -17.42 9.67 -1.69
C ILE A 168 -17.71 10.80 -0.71
N ILE A 169 -16.75 11.70 -0.46
CA ILE A 169 -16.93 12.83 0.45
C ILE A 169 -18.12 13.71 0.02
N LYS A 170 -18.29 14.00 -1.28
CA LYS A 170 -19.44 14.75 -1.80
C LYS A 170 -20.77 14.02 -1.62
N MET A 171 -20.81 12.70 -1.80
CA MET A 171 -22.01 11.88 -1.55
C MET A 171 -22.46 11.96 -0.09
N HIS A 172 -21.53 12.16 0.83
CA HIS A 172 -21.81 12.39 2.26
C HIS A 172 -22.04 13.87 2.61
N GLY A 173 -22.30 14.74 1.63
CA GLY A 173 -22.64 16.15 1.85
C GLY A 173 -21.47 16.99 2.35
N ARG A 174 -20.23 16.56 2.10
CA ARG A 174 -19.02 17.23 2.58
C ARG A 174 -18.23 17.82 1.42
N SER A 175 -17.48 18.87 1.71
CA SER A 175 -16.59 19.55 0.76
C SER A 175 -15.10 19.33 1.05
N MET A 176 -14.77 18.80 2.24
CA MET A 176 -13.40 18.59 2.71
C MET A 176 -13.30 17.28 3.50
N TYR A 177 -12.08 16.74 3.56
CA TYR A 177 -11.74 15.63 4.44
C TYR A 177 -11.72 16.09 5.89
N GLU A 178 -12.25 15.27 6.79
CA GLU A 178 -12.08 15.48 8.22
C GLU A 178 -10.68 15.07 8.66
N LEU A 179 -10.17 15.74 9.71
CA LEU A 179 -9.01 15.25 10.44
C LEU A 179 -9.35 13.92 11.12
N TRP A 180 -8.32 13.13 11.45
CA TRP A 180 -8.47 11.89 12.20
C TRP A 180 -9.44 12.04 13.40
N PRO A 181 -10.40 11.12 13.61
CA PRO A 181 -10.55 9.80 12.97
C PRO A 181 -11.24 9.79 11.60
N GLY A 182 -11.66 10.96 11.10
CA GLY A 182 -12.33 11.09 9.81
C GLY A 182 -13.59 10.23 9.68
N ILE A 183 -13.83 9.70 8.47
CA ILE A 183 -14.94 8.79 8.17
C ILE A 183 -14.41 7.38 8.01
N THR A 184 -15.07 6.42 8.64
CA THR A 184 -14.82 4.98 8.42
C THR A 184 -15.92 4.40 7.54
N PHE A 185 -15.52 3.62 6.54
CA PHE A 185 -16.43 2.87 5.68
C PHE A 185 -16.24 1.37 5.91
N ASP A 186 -17.34 0.64 6.05
CA ASP A 186 -17.32 -0.81 6.09
C ASP A 186 -16.84 -1.35 4.72
N ILE A 187 -15.96 -2.36 4.72
CA ILE A 187 -15.41 -2.89 3.46
C ILE A 187 -16.49 -3.50 2.54
N GLN A 188 -17.63 -3.91 3.09
CA GLN A 188 -18.77 -4.42 2.36
C GLN A 188 -19.65 -3.30 1.79
N SER A 189 -19.50 -2.06 2.26
CA SER A 189 -20.20 -0.90 1.69
C SER A 189 -19.72 -0.61 0.27
N GLU A 190 -20.53 0.12 -0.48
CA GLU A 190 -20.15 0.53 -1.84
C GLU A 190 -18.91 1.42 -1.82
N GLU A 191 -18.84 2.36 -0.87
CA GLU A 191 -17.71 3.26 -0.64
C GLU A 191 -16.46 2.48 -0.22
N GLY A 192 -16.60 1.50 0.69
CA GLY A 192 -15.49 0.63 1.09
C GLY A 192 -14.91 -0.15 -0.10
N LYS A 193 -15.78 -0.68 -0.97
CA LYS A 193 -15.37 -1.33 -2.23
C LYS A 193 -14.73 -0.32 -3.18
N ALA A 194 -15.30 0.87 -3.36
CA ALA A 194 -14.74 1.90 -4.21
C ALA A 194 -13.31 2.27 -3.76
N ILE A 195 -13.11 2.50 -2.46
CA ILE A 195 -11.79 2.78 -1.85
C ILE A 195 -10.83 1.61 -2.10
N LEU A 196 -11.27 0.37 -1.88
CA LEU A 196 -10.48 -0.84 -2.14
C LEU A 196 -10.08 -0.97 -3.62
N GLY A 197 -10.91 -0.50 -4.54
CA GLY A 197 -10.66 -0.52 -5.98
C GLY A 197 -9.63 0.51 -6.48
N THR A 198 -9.40 1.59 -5.72
CA THR A 198 -8.41 2.62 -6.08
C THR A 198 -7.00 2.02 -6.21
N PRO A 199 -6.06 2.68 -6.92
CA PRO A 199 -4.65 2.25 -6.94
C PRO A 199 -4.07 2.02 -5.53
N HIS A 200 -4.45 2.85 -4.56
CA HIS A 200 -3.96 2.76 -3.17
C HIS A 200 -4.58 1.58 -2.42
N GLY A 201 -5.90 1.43 -2.48
CA GLY A 201 -6.60 0.30 -1.85
C GLY A 201 -6.23 -1.04 -2.48
N SER A 202 -6.11 -1.08 -3.81
CA SER A 202 -5.79 -2.31 -4.52
C SER A 202 -4.37 -2.79 -4.28
N GLY A 203 -3.40 -1.88 -4.11
CA GLY A 203 -2.05 -2.25 -3.68
C GLY A 203 -2.05 -2.97 -2.34
N VAL A 204 -2.86 -2.48 -1.38
CA VAL A 204 -3.04 -3.14 -0.07
C VAL A 204 -3.71 -4.51 -0.23
N ALA A 205 -4.80 -4.59 -1.00
CA ALA A 205 -5.48 -5.86 -1.25
C ALA A 205 -4.53 -6.90 -1.86
N TRP A 206 -3.76 -6.52 -2.88
CA TRP A 206 -2.81 -7.42 -3.54
C TRP A 206 -1.71 -7.88 -2.59
N MET A 207 -1.20 -7.02 -1.72
CA MET A 207 -0.22 -7.43 -0.70
C MET A 207 -0.79 -8.55 0.19
N LEU A 208 -2.02 -8.36 0.70
CA LEU A 208 -2.66 -9.33 1.58
C LEU A 208 -2.99 -10.65 0.85
N ILE A 209 -3.43 -10.56 -0.42
CA ILE A 209 -3.75 -11.72 -1.25
C ILE A 209 -2.49 -12.53 -1.60
N GLN A 210 -1.43 -11.86 -2.08
CA GLN A 210 -0.26 -12.52 -2.65
C GLN A 210 0.73 -13.03 -1.60
N HIS A 211 0.69 -12.48 -0.39
CA HIS A 211 1.58 -12.85 0.72
C HIS A 211 0.83 -13.49 1.89
N SER A 212 -0.37 -14.00 1.63
CA SER A 212 -1.30 -14.53 2.64
C SER A 212 -0.68 -15.61 3.55
N LYS A 213 0.23 -16.44 3.02
CA LYS A 213 0.91 -17.50 3.81
C LYS A 213 1.95 -16.96 4.78
N ALA A 214 2.59 -15.85 4.45
CA ALA A 214 3.60 -15.22 5.30
C ALA A 214 2.97 -14.30 6.35
N LEU A 215 1.82 -13.70 6.02
CA LEU A 215 1.05 -12.83 6.90
C LEU A 215 0.11 -13.64 7.80
N ARG A 216 -0.12 -13.15 9.02
CA ARG A 216 -1.11 -13.77 9.91
C ARG A 216 -2.51 -13.57 9.34
N GLU A 217 -3.29 -14.65 9.19
CA GLU A 217 -4.71 -14.55 8.81
C GLU A 217 -5.45 -13.62 9.79
N ARG A 218 -6.10 -12.57 9.27
CA ARG A 218 -7.09 -11.78 10.00
C ARG A 218 -8.40 -11.80 9.25
N THR A 219 -9.50 -11.96 9.99
CA THR A 219 -10.84 -11.78 9.45
C THR A 219 -11.03 -10.29 9.21
N ILE A 220 -11.35 -9.93 7.95
CA ILE A 220 -11.70 -8.57 7.53
C ILE A 220 -13.19 -8.36 7.74
#